data_AF-A0A3D1PHQ0-F1
#
_entry.id   AF-A0A3D1PHQ0-F1
#
_cell.length_a   1.000
_cell.length_b   1.000
_cell.length_c   1.000
_cell.angle_alpha   90.00
_cell.angle_beta   90.00
_cell.angle_gamma   90.00
#
_symmetry.space_group_name_H-M   'P 1'
#
loop_
_entity.id
_entity.type
_entity.pdbx_description
1 polymer ?
#
loop_
_entity_poly.entity_id
_entity_poly.type
_entity_poly.pdbx_seq_one_letter_code
_entity_poly.pdbx_strand_id
1 'polypeptide(L)'
;GSESEQAVQAYQKRDFGGRSQSFSLAQAVFRADAGDFKAVPTNQISALKVPQGLVAYVCDTEDQEGCQTFTAGDYAYVGDEINNKISYMEVLPVE
;
A
#
# COMPACT_ATOMS: atom_id res chain seq x y z
N GLY A 1 9.38 24.29 4.29
CA GLY A 1 8.15 24.07 5.08
C GLY A 1 7.81 22.62 4.93
N SER A 2 7.65 21.90 6.04
CA SER A 2 7.70 20.44 6.15
C SER A 2 6.99 19.73 4.99
N GLU A 3 7.77 19.25 4.01
CA GLU A 3 7.37 18.15 3.14
C GLU A 3 7.06 17.00 4.09
N SER A 4 5.77 16.84 4.41
CA SER A 4 5.30 15.65 5.07
C SER A 4 5.57 14.55 4.05
N GLU A 5 6.57 13.73 4.31
CA GLU A 5 7.06 12.70 3.38
C GLU A 5 5.85 11.97 2.79
N GLN A 6 5.59 12.21 1.49
CA GLN A 6 4.41 11.67 0.85
C GLN A 6 4.52 10.14 0.90
N ALA A 7 3.51 9.51 1.51
CA ALA A 7 3.50 8.09 1.73
C ALA A 7 2.10 7.53 1.47
N VAL A 8 2.06 6.36 0.85
CA VAL A 8 0.85 5.55 0.76
C VAL A 8 0.55 5.01 2.16
N GLN A 9 -0.69 5.12 2.61
CA GLN A 9 -1.09 4.56 3.91
C GLN A 9 -1.99 3.34 3.71
N ALA A 10 -1.56 2.19 4.24
CA ALA A 10 -2.35 0.98 4.25
C ALA A 10 -3.01 0.75 5.61
N TYR A 11 -4.22 0.21 5.60
CA TYR A 11 -5.02 -0.04 6.79
C TYR A 11 -5.48 -1.48 6.87
N GLN A 12 -5.50 -1.98 8.10
CA GLN A 12 -5.88 -3.35 8.45
C GLN A 12 -7.38 -3.65 8.23
N LYS A 13 -8.22 -2.62 8.19
CA LYS A 13 -9.66 -2.79 7.98
C LYS A 13 -10.14 -1.85 6.88
N ARG A 14 -11.31 -2.18 6.33
CA ARG A 14 -12.08 -1.28 5.48
C ARG A 14 -12.34 0.06 6.19
N ASP A 15 -12.68 1.06 5.40
CA ASP A 15 -13.05 2.40 5.89
C ASP A 15 -11.95 3.03 6.75
N PHE A 16 -10.68 2.71 6.44
CA PHE A 16 -9.48 3.22 7.11
C PHE A 16 -9.39 2.88 8.60
N GLY A 17 -9.98 1.76 9.01
CA GLY A 17 -9.99 1.29 10.39
C GLY A 17 -8.79 0.41 10.78
N GLY A 18 -8.63 0.20 12.07
CA GLY A 18 -7.61 -0.71 12.63
C GLY A 18 -6.21 -0.12 12.62
N ARG A 19 -5.20 -0.99 12.53
CA ARG A 19 -3.80 -0.56 12.42
C ARG A 19 -3.52 0.04 11.05
N SER A 20 -2.55 0.94 10.99
CA SER A 20 -2.08 1.55 9.75
C SER A 20 -0.56 1.52 9.63
N GLN A 21 -0.07 1.47 8.39
CA GLN A 21 1.34 1.60 8.06
C GLN A 21 1.53 2.56 6.88
N SER A 22 2.58 3.37 6.93
CA SER A 22 2.98 4.26 5.84
C SER A 22 4.10 3.64 5.01
N PHE A 23 4.04 3.84 3.70
CA PHE A 23 4.98 3.37 2.69
C PHE A 23 5.44 4.58 1.87
N SER A 24 6.67 5.05 2.09
CA SER A 24 7.19 6.27 1.45
C SER A 24 8.04 5.98 0.23
N LEU A 25 8.17 6.99 -0.63
CA LEU A 25 9.05 6.97 -1.81
C LEU A 25 10.53 6.75 -1.47
N ALA A 26 10.96 7.00 -0.23
CA ALA A 26 12.36 6.86 0.16
C ALA A 26 12.86 5.41 0.06
N GLN A 27 11.98 4.43 0.32
CA GLN A 27 12.27 3.01 0.14
C GLN A 27 11.74 2.48 -1.20
N ALA A 28 10.67 3.09 -1.73
CA ALA A 28 9.98 2.75 -2.99
C ALA A 28 9.39 1.33 -3.04
N VAL A 29 10.16 0.28 -2.72
CA VAL A 29 9.76 -1.12 -2.81
C VAL A 29 9.68 -1.77 -1.42
N PHE A 30 8.57 -2.45 -1.17
CA PHE A 30 8.28 -3.12 0.10
C PHE A 30 7.83 -4.57 -0.17
N ARG A 31 8.48 -5.53 0.48
CA ARG A 31 8.22 -6.97 0.28
C ARG A 31 7.92 -7.66 1.61
N ALA A 32 7.00 -8.61 1.60
CA ALA A 32 6.63 -9.37 2.80
C ALA A 32 7.78 -10.26 3.28
N ASP A 33 8.46 -10.94 2.36
CA ASP A 33 9.64 -11.77 2.63
C ASP A 33 10.82 -10.98 3.22
N ALA A 34 10.93 -9.68 2.91
CA ALA A 34 11.89 -8.74 3.49
C ALA A 34 11.45 -8.21 4.87
N GLY A 35 10.23 -8.53 5.32
CA GLY A 35 9.69 -8.08 6.60
C GLY A 35 9.31 -6.60 6.62
N ASP A 36 8.99 -6.01 5.47
CA ASP A 36 8.66 -4.59 5.37
C ASP A 36 7.27 -4.25 5.92
N PHE A 37 6.35 -5.22 5.95
CA PHE A 37 4.97 -5.09 6.44
C PHE A 37 4.88 -5.29 7.96
N LYS A 38 5.52 -4.40 8.72
CA LYS A 38 5.75 -4.53 10.17
C LYS A 38 4.51 -4.25 11.03
N ALA A 39 3.78 -3.18 10.74
CA ALA A 39 2.66 -2.70 11.56
C ALA A 39 1.31 -3.26 11.09
N VAL A 40 1.16 -3.47 9.78
CA VAL A 40 -0.01 -4.10 9.17
C VAL A 40 0.45 -5.34 8.40
N PRO A 41 0.12 -6.55 8.87
CA PRO A 41 0.44 -7.78 8.15
C PRO A 41 -0.21 -7.82 6.76
N THR A 42 0.48 -8.40 5.80
CA THR A 42 0.06 -8.56 4.40
C THR A 42 -1.31 -9.19 4.24
N ASN A 43 -1.59 -10.22 5.06
CA ASN A 43 -2.86 -10.93 5.08
C ASN A 43 -4.04 -10.16 5.71
N GLN A 44 -3.87 -8.88 5.99
CA GLN A 44 -4.87 -8.05 6.68
C GLN A 44 -5.07 -6.67 6.05
N ILE A 45 -4.39 -6.33 4.95
CA ILE A 45 -4.60 -5.01 4.31
C ILE A 45 -5.94 -5.02 3.56
N SER A 46 -6.80 -4.05 3.90
CA SER A 46 -8.13 -3.91 3.30
C SER A 46 -8.44 -2.53 2.72
N ALA A 47 -7.69 -1.49 3.09
CA ALA A 47 -7.91 -0.13 2.59
C ALA A 47 -6.57 0.60 2.36
N LEU A 48 -6.56 1.51 1.41
CA LEU A 48 -5.40 2.31 1.02
C LEU A 48 -5.77 3.79 0.91
N LYS A 49 -4.85 4.67 1.31
CA LYS A 49 -4.86 6.09 0.92
C LYS A 49 -3.60 6.38 0.13
N VAL A 50 -3.78 6.84 -1.09
CA VAL A 50 -2.69 7.21 -1.99
C VAL A 50 -2.70 8.73 -2.14
N PRO A 51 -1.66 9.45 -1.68
CA PRO A 51 -1.63 10.90 -1.79
C PRO A 51 -1.48 11.34 -3.26
N GLN A 52 -1.84 12.60 -3.54
CA GLN A 52 -1.59 13.19 -4.86
C GLN A 52 -0.10 13.16 -5.19
N GLY A 53 0.21 12.85 -6.46
CA GLY A 53 1.58 12.73 -6.95
C GLY A 53 2.19 11.34 -6.78
N LEU A 54 1.49 10.39 -6.14
CA LEU A 54 1.94 9.00 -6.01
C LEU A 54 0.99 8.00 -6.67
N VAL A 55 1.56 6.82 -6.95
CA VAL A 55 0.88 5.59 -7.34
C VAL A 55 1.33 4.46 -6.41
N ALA A 56 0.40 3.59 -6.02
CA ALA A 56 0.70 2.33 -5.35
C ALA A 56 0.47 1.16 -6.31
N TYR A 57 1.53 0.46 -6.68
CA TYR A 57 1.47 -0.80 -7.40
C TYR A 57 1.57 -1.94 -6.38
N VAL A 58 0.54 -2.76 -6.26
CA VAL A 58 0.48 -3.84 -5.26
C VAL A 58 0.24 -5.18 -5.92
N CYS A 59 0.80 -6.24 -5.36
CA CYS A 59 0.64 -7.60 -5.88
C CYS A 59 0.37 -8.61 -4.76
N ASP A 60 -0.28 -9.72 -5.11
CA ASP A 60 -0.60 -10.83 -4.22
C ASP A 60 0.69 -11.54 -3.75
N THR A 61 1.67 -11.64 -4.65
CA THR A 61 2.96 -12.28 -4.39
C THR A 61 4.13 -11.32 -4.58
N GLU A 62 5.25 -11.65 -3.95
CA GLU A 62 6.52 -10.92 -4.06
C GLU A 62 7.17 -11.04 -5.45
N ASP A 63 6.75 -12.01 -6.25
CA ASP A 63 7.13 -12.22 -7.65
C ASP A 63 6.25 -11.42 -8.64
N GLN A 64 5.42 -10.50 -8.11
CA GLN A 64 4.55 -9.60 -8.87
C GLN A 64 3.44 -10.32 -9.66
N GLU A 65 2.76 -11.27 -9.04
CA GLU A 65 1.53 -11.88 -9.59
C GLU A 65 0.27 -11.25 -9.00
N GLY A 66 -0.83 -11.24 -9.77
CA GLY A 66 -2.13 -10.74 -9.30
C GLY A 66 -2.12 -9.26 -8.93
N CYS A 67 -1.46 -8.43 -9.74
CA CYS A 67 -1.20 -7.03 -9.39
C CYS A 67 -2.35 -6.08 -9.71
N GLN A 68 -2.44 -5.02 -8.93
CA GLN A 68 -3.36 -3.91 -9.10
C GLN A 68 -2.67 -2.57 -8.83
N THR A 69 -3.05 -1.56 -9.60
CA THR A 69 -2.51 -0.20 -9.47
C THR A 69 -3.55 0.73 -8.88
N PHE A 70 -3.16 1.50 -7.87
CA PHE A 70 -3.98 2.51 -7.23
C PHE A 70 -3.34 3.88 -7.43
N THR A 71 -4.00 4.76 -8.17
CA THR A 71 -3.61 6.17 -8.29
C THR A 71 -4.03 6.96 -7.05
N ALA A 72 -3.70 8.25 -6.98
CA ALA A 72 -4.14 9.14 -5.91
C ALA A 72 -5.65 9.00 -5.61
N GLY A 73 -5.98 8.80 -4.34
CA GLY A 73 -7.35 8.55 -3.89
C GLY A 73 -7.45 7.85 -2.54
N ASP A 74 -8.64 7.92 -1.97
CA ASP A 74 -9.02 7.28 -0.71
C ASP A 74 -9.82 6.00 -1.03
N TYR A 75 -9.18 4.83 -0.94
CA TYR A 75 -9.78 3.53 -1.20
C TYR A 75 -10.21 2.88 0.10
N ALA A 76 -11.45 3.13 0.52
CA ALA A 76 -12.03 2.52 1.71
C ALA A 76 -12.10 0.98 1.62
N TYR A 77 -12.00 0.43 0.41
CA TYR A 77 -11.81 -0.99 0.17
C TYR A 77 -10.95 -1.21 -1.08
N VAL A 78 -9.94 -2.08 -0.99
CA VAL A 78 -9.03 -2.41 -2.11
C VAL A 78 -9.64 -3.34 -3.16
N GLY A 79 -10.80 -3.94 -2.88
CA GLY A 79 -11.47 -4.90 -3.76
C GLY A 79 -11.22 -6.36 -3.34
N ASP A 80 -12.10 -7.27 -3.77
CA ASP A 80 -12.06 -8.68 -3.37
C ASP A 80 -10.84 -9.43 -3.92
N GLU A 81 -10.30 -8.99 -5.06
CA GLU A 81 -9.19 -9.66 -5.75
C GLU A 81 -7.91 -9.62 -4.91
N ILE A 82 -7.60 -8.46 -4.30
CA ILE A 82 -6.32 -8.18 -3.63
C ILE A 82 -6.43 -8.00 -2.10
N ASN A 83 -7.66 -7.93 -1.56
CA ASN A 83 -7.86 -7.78 -0.11
C ASN A 83 -7.26 -8.94 0.68
N ASN A 84 -6.52 -8.62 1.75
CA ASN A 84 -5.85 -9.60 2.62
C ASN A 84 -4.83 -10.49 1.89
N LYS A 85 -4.26 -10.00 0.80
CA LYS A 85 -3.34 -10.74 -0.06
C LYS A 85 -2.08 -9.98 -0.44
N ILE A 86 -2.03 -8.66 -0.19
CA ILE A 86 -0.92 -7.81 -0.63
C ILE A 86 0.39 -8.26 0.02
N SER A 87 1.30 -8.83 -0.77
CA SER A 87 2.64 -9.24 -0.31
C SER A 87 3.77 -8.39 -0.93
N TYR A 88 3.44 -7.60 -1.93
CA TYR A 88 4.34 -6.65 -2.58
C TYR A 88 3.67 -5.28 -2.71
N MET A 89 4.42 -4.22 -2.43
CA MET A 89 4.02 -2.85 -2.75
C MET A 89 5.20 -2.07 -3.30
N GLU A 90 4.98 -1.39 -4.42
CA GLU A 90 5.87 -0.39 -4.96
C GLU A 90 5.15 0.97 -5.01
N VAL A 91 5.83 1.99 -4.51
CA VAL A 91 5.38 3.37 -4.48
C VAL A 91 6.15 4.13 -5.54
N LEU A 92 5.41 4.71 -6.49
CA LEU A 92 5.96 5.40 -7.66
C LEU A 92 5.48 6.86 -7.68
N PRO A 93 6.31 7.82 -8.12
CA PRO A 93 5.84 9.16 -8.42
C PRO A 93 5.00 9.17 -9.70
N VAL A 94 4.01 10.07 -9.77
CA VAL A 94 3.32 10.43 -11.02
C VAL A 94 4.17 11.49 -11.72
N GLU A 95 4.60 11.21 -12.96
CA GLU A 95 5.30 12.17 -13.83
C GLU A 95 4.40 13.30 -14.34
#